data_AF-A6TLR4-F1
#
_entry.id   AF-A6TLR4-F1
#
_cell.length_a   1.000
_cell.length_b   1.000
_cell.length_c   1.000
_cell.angle_alpha   90.00
_cell.angle_beta   90.00
_cell.angle_gamma   90.00
#
_symmetry.space_group_name_H-M   'P 1'
#
loop_
_entity.id
_entity.type
_entity.pdbx_description
1 polymer ?
#
loop_
_entity_poly.entity_id
_entity_poly.type
_entity_poly.pdbx_seq_one_letter_code
_entity_poly.pdbx_strand_id
1 'polypeptide(L)'
;MKNKNGLKQIIMTKRSDLTYKELEEDYIKECRVNNLSEYTIDFYVISGRTFGKFVDVNGLKVAGIKRDLIDDYILHLKDTGVKDITINTYIHGISPIIKHGMVLGIIEKFGFKDIKTTEQIKEVYTDEEPVYSNCQNYR
;
A
#
# COMPACT_ATOMS: atom_id res chain seq x y z
N MET A 1 17.81 36.96 -5.52
CA MET A 1 17.15 35.91 -4.70
C MET A 1 15.66 35.91 -5.02
N LYS A 2 15.11 34.85 -5.62
CA LYS A 2 13.67 34.75 -5.89
C LYS A 2 13.01 33.94 -4.77
N ASN A 3 12.18 34.62 -3.96
CA ASN A 3 11.39 34.03 -2.87
C ASN A 3 10.39 33.01 -3.41
N LYS A 4 10.52 31.73 -3.02
CA LYS A 4 9.57 30.65 -3.33
C LYS A 4 8.52 30.46 -2.22
N ASN A 5 8.01 31.54 -1.63
CA ASN A 5 7.03 31.46 -0.53
C ASN A 5 5.55 31.59 -0.98
N GLY A 6 5.27 31.66 -2.29
CA GLY A 6 3.90 31.78 -2.80
C GLY A 6 3.10 30.48 -2.92
N LEU A 7 3.74 29.31 -2.91
CA LEU A 7 3.08 28.02 -3.16
C LEU A 7 2.52 27.35 -1.89
N LYS A 8 2.97 27.75 -0.70
CA LYS A 8 2.56 27.09 0.56
C LYS A 8 1.14 27.46 1.01
N GLN A 9 0.58 28.57 0.50
CA GLN A 9 -0.63 29.16 1.06
C GLN A 9 -1.93 28.80 0.29
N ILE A 10 -1.85 28.37 -0.97
CA ILE A 10 -3.04 28.02 -1.78
C ILE A 10 -3.59 26.62 -1.42
N ILE A 11 -2.78 25.75 -0.81
CA ILE A 11 -3.10 24.31 -0.68
C ILE A 11 -3.71 23.95 0.69
N MET A 12 -3.48 24.73 1.75
CA MET A 12 -3.89 24.33 3.12
C MET A 12 -5.40 24.38 3.39
N THR A 13 -6.18 25.14 2.62
CA THR A 13 -7.56 25.50 3.03
C THR A 13 -8.66 24.53 2.56
N LYS A 14 -8.33 23.41 1.90
CA LYS A 14 -9.35 22.51 1.31
C LYS A 14 -9.09 21.00 1.47
N ARG A 15 -8.17 20.59 2.33
CA ARG A 15 -7.71 19.20 2.38
C ARG A 15 -8.56 18.23 3.22
N SER A 16 -9.46 18.72 4.06
CA SER A 16 -10.40 17.85 4.81
C SER A 16 -11.44 17.21 3.91
N ASP A 17 -11.76 17.83 2.77
CA ASP A 17 -12.74 17.33 1.80
C ASP A 17 -12.13 16.41 0.75
N LEU A 18 -10.81 16.17 0.81
CA LEU A 18 -10.16 15.21 -0.08
C LEU A 18 -10.74 13.82 0.14
N THR A 19 -10.86 13.09 -0.94
CA THR A 19 -11.23 11.69 -0.96
C THR A 19 -9.98 10.81 -0.85
N TYR A 20 -10.15 9.55 -0.48
CA TYR A 20 -9.05 8.60 -0.49
C TYR A 20 -8.42 8.51 -1.87
N LYS A 21 -9.23 8.51 -2.94
CA LYS A 21 -8.73 8.44 -4.32
C LYS A 21 -7.83 9.63 -4.67
N GLU A 22 -8.24 10.85 -4.33
CA GLU A 22 -7.43 12.04 -4.57
C GLU A 22 -6.13 12.02 -3.75
N LEU A 23 -6.17 11.51 -2.51
CA LEU A 23 -4.97 11.33 -1.69
C LEU A 23 -4.01 10.28 -2.28
N GLU A 24 -4.54 9.17 -2.80
CA GLU A 24 -3.76 8.16 -3.52
C GLU A 24 -3.06 8.79 -4.73
N GLU A 25 -3.78 9.54 -5.57
CA GLU A 25 -3.20 10.20 -6.74
C GLU A 25 -2.11 11.21 -6.39
N ASP A 26 -2.30 12.01 -5.33
CA ASP A 26 -1.29 12.93 -4.80
C ASP A 26 -0.04 12.17 -4.33
N TYR A 27 -0.22 11.07 -3.59
CA TYR A 27 0.89 10.25 -3.12
C TYR A 27 1.65 9.57 -4.28
N ILE A 28 0.95 8.99 -5.26
CA ILE A 28 1.58 8.38 -6.44
C ILE A 28 2.38 9.42 -7.23
N LYS A 29 1.87 10.65 -7.35
CA LYS A 29 2.60 11.75 -7.96
C LYS A 29 3.89 12.06 -7.19
N GLU A 30 3.83 12.09 -5.86
CA GLU A 30 5.03 12.24 -5.03
C GLU A 30 6.02 11.09 -5.22
N CYS A 31 5.55 9.83 -5.28
CA CYS A 31 6.40 8.67 -5.54
C CYS A 31 7.17 8.81 -6.87
N ARG A 32 6.50 9.27 -7.93
CA ARG A 32 7.11 9.50 -9.24
C ARG A 32 8.16 10.62 -9.21
N VAL A 33 7.86 11.72 -8.52
CA VAL A 33 8.83 12.82 -8.33
C VAL A 33 10.08 12.34 -7.58
N ASN A 34 9.91 11.41 -6.64
CA ASN A 34 10.99 10.80 -5.86
C ASN A 34 11.66 9.61 -6.55
N ASN A 35 11.32 9.30 -7.80
CA ASN A 35 11.87 8.18 -8.59
C ASN A 35 11.73 6.80 -7.91
N LEU A 36 10.61 6.54 -7.23
CA LEU A 36 10.26 5.18 -6.83
C LEU A 36 10.07 4.31 -8.08
N SER A 37 10.38 3.01 -7.96
CA SER A 37 10.21 2.08 -9.07
C SER A 37 8.74 1.95 -9.47
N GLU A 38 8.49 1.74 -10.76
CA GLU A 38 7.13 1.47 -11.28
C GLU A 38 6.48 0.29 -10.55
N TYR A 39 7.24 -0.77 -10.25
CA TYR A 39 6.76 -1.90 -9.46
C TYR A 39 6.19 -1.48 -8.09
N THR A 40 6.85 -0.53 -7.41
CA THR A 40 6.40 -0.04 -6.10
C THR A 40 5.13 0.80 -6.24
N ILE A 41 5.07 1.63 -7.28
CA ILE A 41 3.88 2.43 -7.60
C ILE A 41 2.69 1.53 -7.93
N ASP A 42 2.90 0.50 -8.76
CA ASP A 42 1.89 -0.49 -9.11
C ASP A 42 1.40 -1.25 -7.87
N PHE A 43 2.30 -1.60 -6.96
CA PHE A 43 1.94 -2.23 -5.70
C PHE A 43 0.97 -1.37 -4.87
N TYR A 44 1.20 -0.06 -4.77
CA TYR A 44 0.30 0.86 -4.09
C TYR A 44 -1.05 0.98 -4.81
N VAL A 45 -1.06 1.11 -6.13
CA VAL A 45 -2.29 1.19 -6.94
C VAL A 45 -3.13 -0.09 -6.83
N ILE A 46 -2.50 -1.27 -6.88
CA ILE A 46 -3.17 -2.56 -6.73
C ILE A 46 -3.76 -2.71 -5.33
N SER A 47 -3.02 -2.26 -4.31
CA SER A 47 -3.49 -2.30 -2.92
C SER A 47 -4.65 -1.34 -2.68
N GLY A 48 -4.60 -0.13 -3.26
CA GLY A 48 -5.71 0.82 -3.24
C GLY A 48 -6.95 0.31 -3.98
N ARG A 49 -6.78 -0.38 -5.12
CA ARG A 49 -7.91 -1.06 -5.80
C ARG A 49 -8.53 -2.16 -4.95
N THR A 50 -7.72 -2.92 -4.22
CA THR A 50 -8.23 -3.95 -3.29
C THR A 50 -9.02 -3.31 -2.15
N PHE A 51 -8.50 -2.21 -1.59
CA PHE A 51 -9.23 -1.42 -0.58
C PHE A 51 -10.55 -0.84 -1.14
N GLY A 52 -10.55 -0.42 -2.41
CA GLY A 52 -11.76 0.03 -3.11
C GLY A 52 -12.85 -1.02 -3.32
N LYS A 53 -12.58 -2.30 -3.03
CA LYS A 53 -13.62 -3.35 -2.97
C LYS A 53 -14.36 -3.34 -1.63
N PHE A 54 -13.73 -2.79 -0.59
CA PHE A 54 -14.29 -2.68 0.76
C PHE A 54 -14.99 -1.33 0.98
N VAL A 55 -14.45 -0.25 0.44
CA VAL A 55 -15.02 1.11 0.55
C VAL A 55 -15.15 1.79 -0.81
N ASP A 56 -16.08 2.74 -0.92
CA ASP A 56 -16.09 3.67 -2.06
C ASP A 56 -14.96 4.71 -1.90
N VAL A 57 -13.83 4.47 -2.55
CA VAL A 57 -12.64 5.34 -2.50
C VAL A 57 -12.87 6.74 -3.07
N ASN A 58 -13.88 6.92 -3.92
CA ASN A 58 -14.23 8.23 -4.50
C ASN A 58 -15.17 9.01 -3.57
N GLY A 59 -15.94 8.32 -2.73
CA GLY A 59 -16.81 8.93 -1.71
C GLY A 59 -16.15 9.09 -0.34
N LEU A 60 -15.18 8.23 -0.01
CA LEU A 60 -14.53 8.18 1.30
C LEU A 60 -13.67 9.42 1.53
N LYS A 61 -14.11 10.29 2.45
CA LYS A 61 -13.34 11.46 2.89
C LYS A 61 -12.16 11.05 3.77
N VAL A 62 -11.00 11.64 3.51
CA VAL A 62 -9.76 11.36 4.27
C VAL A 62 -9.90 11.67 5.76
N ALA A 63 -10.67 12.70 6.11
CA ALA A 63 -10.95 13.06 7.51
C ALA A 63 -11.72 11.97 8.28
N GLY A 64 -12.41 11.07 7.56
CA GLY A 64 -13.11 9.93 8.15
C GLY A 64 -12.23 8.70 8.36
N ILE A 65 -10.99 8.70 7.85
CA ILE A 65 -10.08 7.56 7.98
C ILE A 65 -9.53 7.54 9.39
N LYS A 66 -9.92 6.51 10.15
CA LYS A 66 -9.48 6.26 11.52
C LYS A 66 -8.96 4.84 11.66
N ARG A 67 -8.38 4.54 12.81
CA ARG A 67 -7.92 3.19 13.16
C ARG A 67 -9.02 2.14 12.96
N ASP A 68 -10.25 2.45 13.40
CA ASP A 68 -11.39 1.54 13.32
C ASP A 68 -11.70 1.11 11.88
N LEU A 69 -11.61 2.03 10.91
CA LEU A 69 -11.80 1.70 9.49
C LEU A 69 -10.76 0.69 8.98
N ILE A 70 -9.53 0.77 9.49
CA ILE A 70 -8.46 -0.16 9.12
C ILE A 70 -8.67 -1.51 9.80
N ASP A 71 -9.14 -1.53 11.04
CA ASP A 71 -9.48 -2.76 11.75
C ASP A 71 -10.67 -3.47 11.06
N ASP A 72 -11.70 -2.73 10.63
CA ASP A 72 -12.82 -3.25 9.84
C ASP A 72 -12.38 -3.82 8.48
N TYR A 73 -11.44 -3.14 7.81
CA TYR A 73 -10.87 -3.66 6.56
C TYR A 73 -10.10 -4.97 6.80
N ILE A 74 -9.33 -5.07 7.89
CA ILE A 74 -8.64 -6.30 8.27
C ILE A 74 -9.65 -7.42 8.53
N LEU A 75 -10.75 -7.15 9.25
CA LEU A 75 -11.81 -8.13 9.51
C LEU A 75 -12.47 -8.58 8.20
N HIS A 76 -12.82 -7.65 7.32
CA HIS A 76 -13.36 -7.98 6.00
C HIS A 76 -12.44 -8.93 5.21
N LEU A 77 -11.13 -8.64 5.18
CA LEU A 77 -10.17 -9.51 4.50
C LEU A 77 -10.09 -10.90 5.16
N LYS A 78 -10.12 -10.98 6.49
CA LYS A 78 -10.18 -12.27 7.19
C LYS A 78 -11.41 -13.09 6.80
N ASP A 79 -12.56 -12.44 6.69
CA ASP A 79 -13.82 -13.09 6.31
C ASP A 79 -13.80 -13.60 4.86
N THR A 80 -12.98 -13.00 3.98
CA THR A 80 -12.75 -13.53 2.62
C THR A 80 -11.86 -14.79 2.58
N GLY A 81 -11.24 -15.17 3.71
CA GLY A 81 -10.37 -16.35 3.80
C GLY A 81 -8.97 -16.16 3.24
N VAL A 82 -8.51 -14.91 3.00
CA VAL A 82 -7.11 -14.67 2.61
C VAL A 82 -6.16 -14.92 3.78
N LYS A 83 -4.93 -15.36 3.47
CA LYS A 83 -3.91 -15.65 4.48
C LYS A 83 -3.47 -14.36 5.20
N ASP A 84 -3.12 -14.46 6.48
CA ASP A 84 -2.65 -13.31 7.28
C ASP A 84 -1.46 -12.57 6.63
N ILE A 85 -0.54 -13.29 5.98
CA ILE A 85 0.58 -12.70 5.22
C ILE A 85 0.06 -11.81 4.09
N THR A 86 -0.98 -12.25 3.37
CA THR A 86 -1.61 -11.48 2.30
C THR A 86 -2.33 -10.25 2.84
N ILE A 87 -2.99 -10.37 4.00
CA ILE A 87 -3.60 -9.23 4.68
C ILE A 87 -2.53 -8.19 5.03
N ASN A 88 -1.43 -8.60 5.66
CA ASN A 88 -0.31 -7.70 5.96
C ASN A 88 0.24 -7.04 4.69
N THR A 89 0.34 -7.77 3.58
CA THR A 89 0.72 -7.19 2.27
C THR A 89 -0.23 -6.07 1.83
N TYR A 90 -1.55 -6.27 1.91
CA TYR A 90 -2.51 -5.22 1.55
C TYR A 90 -2.44 -4.01 2.49
N ILE A 91 -2.29 -4.24 3.80
CA ILE A 91 -2.09 -3.16 4.78
C ILE A 91 -0.81 -2.39 4.49
N HIS A 92 0.29 -3.07 4.15
CA HIS A 92 1.53 -2.43 3.76
C HIS A 92 1.41 -1.61 2.48
N GLY A 93 0.55 -2.00 1.55
CA GLY A 93 0.32 -1.25 0.31
C GLY A 93 -0.48 0.04 0.50
N ILE A 94 -1.44 0.06 1.44
CA ILE A 94 -2.25 1.27 1.70
C ILE A 94 -1.66 2.17 2.79
N SER A 95 -0.86 1.63 3.71
CA SER A 95 -0.32 2.42 4.83
C SER A 95 0.50 3.64 4.42
N PRO A 96 1.32 3.64 3.35
CA PRO A 96 2.09 4.81 2.95
C PRO A 96 1.21 5.95 2.46
N ILE A 97 0.11 5.65 1.76
CA ILE A 97 -0.89 6.63 1.31
C ILE A 97 -1.57 7.29 2.52
N ILE A 98 -1.97 6.49 3.51
CA ILE A 98 -2.61 7.03 4.72
C ILE A 98 -1.61 7.83 5.56
N LYS A 99 -0.37 7.33 5.70
CA LYS A 99 0.72 8.05 6.39
C LYS A 99 1.04 9.38 5.69
N HIS A 100 0.95 9.45 4.37
CA HIS A 100 1.03 10.71 3.63
C HIS A 100 -0.04 11.68 4.11
N GLY A 101 -1.31 11.26 4.17
CA GLY A 101 -2.40 12.05 4.76
C GLY A 101 -2.14 12.48 6.22
N MET A 102 -1.50 11.64 7.02
CA MET A 102 -1.08 12.00 8.39
C MET A 102 0.03 13.06 8.42
N VAL A 103 0.99 13.01 7.49
CA VAL A 103 2.05 14.01 7.34
C VAL A 103 1.47 15.35 6.91
N LEU A 104 0.47 15.33 6.02
CA LEU A 104 -0.26 16.53 5.60
C LEU A 104 -1.18 17.10 6.69
N GLY A 105 -1.39 16.37 7.80
CA GLY A 105 -2.23 16.78 8.92
C GLY A 105 -3.73 16.69 8.67
N ILE A 106 -4.14 15.89 7.68
CA ILE A 106 -5.55 15.77 7.25
C ILE A 106 -6.18 14.44 7.66
N ILE A 107 -5.35 13.51 8.13
CA ILE A 107 -5.73 12.27 8.80
C ILE A 107 -5.14 12.31 10.21
N GLU A 108 -5.94 11.92 11.21
CA GLU A 108 -5.45 11.77 12.58
C GLU A 108 -4.35 10.69 12.65
N LYS A 109 -3.30 10.94 13.44
CA LYS A 109 -2.17 10.01 13.53
C LYS A 109 -2.56 8.74 14.29
N PHE A 110 -2.31 7.59 13.70
CA PHE A 110 -2.41 6.29 14.36
C PHE A 110 -1.33 5.33 13.85
N GLY A 111 -1.05 4.28 14.62
CA GLY A 111 -0.10 3.23 14.24
C GLY A 111 -0.76 2.11 13.43
N PHE A 112 0.01 1.48 12.54
CA PHE A 112 -0.34 0.21 11.91
C PHE A 112 0.28 -0.93 12.71
N LYS A 113 -0.44 -2.04 12.87
CA LYS A 113 0.04 -3.23 13.59
C LYS A 113 -0.07 -4.41 12.66
N ASP A 114 1.00 -5.19 12.56
CA ASP A 114 0.99 -6.43 11.78
C ASP A 114 0.21 -7.52 12.50
N ILE A 115 -0.50 -8.32 11.73
CA ILE A 115 -1.10 -9.56 12.22
C ILE A 115 0.04 -10.55 12.44
N LYS A 116 0.07 -11.18 13.62
CA LYS A 116 1.04 -12.23 13.94
C LYS A 116 0.80 -13.40 12.99
N THR A 117 1.76 -13.67 12.11
CA THR A 117 1.71 -14.83 11.22
C THR A 117 2.50 -15.97 11.84
N THR A 118 1.89 -17.15 11.98
CA THR A 118 2.65 -18.40 12.13
C THR A 118 3.30 -18.68 10.78
N GLU A 119 4.64 -18.65 10.73
CA GLU A 119 5.39 -19.02 9.53
C GLU A 119 5.00 -20.45 9.14
N GLN A 120 4.19 -20.59 8.10
CA GLN A 120 4.11 -21.87 7.40
C GLN A 120 5.43 -21.97 6.65
N ILE A 121 6.35 -22.75 7.20
CA ILE A 121 7.55 -23.22 6.51
C ILE A 121 7.03 -23.76 5.17
N LYS A 122 7.29 -23.01 4.09
CA LYS A 122 7.09 -23.57 2.75
C LYS A 122 8.06 -24.75 2.71
N GLU A 123 7.54 -25.97 2.63
CA GLU A 123 8.37 -27.11 2.24
C GLU A 123 9.04 -26.68 0.94
N VAL A 124 10.34 -26.38 1.05
CA VAL A 124 11.19 -26.05 -0.09
C VAL A 124 11.07 -27.26 -1.00
N TYR A 125 10.73 -27.01 -2.27
CA TYR A 125 10.77 -28.02 -3.33
C TYR A 125 11.98 -28.93 -3.08
N THR A 126 11.72 -30.20 -2.78
CA THR A 126 12.77 -31.21 -2.77
C THR A 126 13.49 -31.12 -4.10
N ASP A 127 14.81 -30.98 -4.04
CA ASP A 127 15.71 -30.91 -5.18
C ASP A 127 15.46 -32.08 -6.14
N GLU A 128 14.58 -31.89 -7.12
CA GLU A 128 14.67 -32.65 -8.36
C GLU A 128 15.71 -31.92 -9.22
N GLU A 129 16.98 -32.21 -8.94
CA GLU A 129 18.10 -31.90 -9.82
C GLU A 129 17.76 -32.36 -11.25
N PRO A 130 17.69 -31.47 -12.25
CA PRO A 130 17.71 -31.92 -13.63
C PRO A 130 19.12 -32.46 -13.90
N VAL A 131 19.22 -33.79 -13.96
CA VAL A 131 20.42 -34.50 -14.40
C VAL A 131 20.79 -34.01 -15.80
N TYR A 132 21.79 -33.13 -15.90
CA TYR A 132 22.41 -32.78 -17.18
C TYR A 132 23.21 -34.00 -17.65
N SER A 133 22.57 -34.87 -18.44
CA SER A 133 23.26 -35.86 -19.27
C SER A 133 24.00 -35.12 -20.39
N ASN A 134 25.22 -34.64 -20.10
CA ASN A 134 26.10 -34.11 -21.14
C ASN A 134 27.08 -35.19 -21.59
N CYS A 135 26.73 -35.72 -22.77
CA CYS A 135 27.53 -36.43 -23.76
C CYS A 135 29.03 -36.56 -23.45
N GLN A 136 29.43 -37.78 -23.04
CA GLN A 136 30.72 -38.33 -23.44
C GLN A 136 30.70 -38.50 -24.96
N ASN A 137 31.59 -37.81 -25.67
CA ASN A 137 32.36 -38.36 -26.80
C ASN A 137 33.27 -37.25 -27.37
N TYR A 138 34.46 -37.16 -26.81
CA TYR A 138 35.64 -36.76 -27.57
C TYR A 138 36.02 -37.94 -28.48
N ARG A 139 35.82 -37.77 -29.80
CA ARG A 139 36.74 -38.31 -30.80
C ARG A 139 36.59 -37.61 -32.13
#